data_AF-A0A1V3XIW2-F1
#
_entry.id   AF-A0A1V3XIW2-F1
#
_cell.length_a   1.000
_cell.length_b   1.000
_cell.length_c   1.000
_cell.angle_alpha   90.00
_cell.angle_beta   90.00
_cell.angle_gamma   90.00
#
_symmetry.space_group_name_H-M   'P 1'
#
loop_
_entity.id
_entity.type
_entity.pdbx_description
1 polymer ?
#
loop_
_entity_poly.entity_id
_entity_poly.type
_entity_poly.pdbx_seq_one_letter_code
_entity_poly.pdbx_strand_id
1 'polypeptide(L)'
;MYYLTHPVLTAAASRLETTGLMREMTHRLRCDSGLAAAYRRAHESYLAERDAIEPLGTSVSAGGMPDRVKCLHVLIAHSLAKGAGVNPLGDEAVALLAADPAAAGLIVGEQWR
;
A
#
# COMPACT_ATOMS: atom_id res chain seq x y z
N MET A 1 -2.21 -12.08 -5.44
CA MET A 1 -2.23 -11.48 -4.09
C MET A 1 -2.80 -10.07 -4.15
N TYR A 2 -3.31 -9.59 -3.02
CA TYR A 2 -4.21 -8.44 -2.75
C TYR A 2 -4.68 -7.60 -3.94
N TYR A 3 -6.00 -7.52 -4.09
CA TYR A 3 -6.67 -6.71 -5.10
C TYR A 3 -7.71 -5.83 -4.44
N LEU A 4 -7.68 -4.52 -4.74
CA LEU A 4 -8.73 -3.60 -4.33
C LEU A 4 -9.89 -3.71 -5.33
N THR A 5 -11.01 -4.26 -4.87
CA THR A 5 -12.15 -4.59 -5.74
C THR A 5 -13.37 -3.71 -5.52
N HIS A 6 -13.43 -2.97 -4.40
CA HIS A 6 -14.55 -2.08 -4.14
C HIS A 6 -14.52 -0.87 -5.11
N PRO A 7 -15.55 -0.68 -5.96
CA PRO A 7 -15.47 0.26 -7.10
C PRO A 7 -15.19 1.70 -6.66
N VAL A 8 -15.77 2.14 -5.55
CA VAL A 8 -15.52 3.48 -4.98
C VAL A 8 -14.06 3.65 -4.55
N LEU A 9 -13.48 2.64 -3.88
CA LEU A 9 -12.11 2.71 -3.37
C LEU A 9 -11.11 2.61 -4.53
N THR A 10 -11.39 1.78 -5.53
CA THR A 10 -10.59 1.69 -6.77
C THR A 10 -10.58 3.03 -7.51
N ALA A 11 -11.75 3.66 -7.69
CA ALA A 11 -11.82 4.97 -8.34
C ALA A 11 -11.09 6.05 -7.53
N ALA A 12 -11.20 6.03 -6.20
CA ALA A 12 -10.51 6.97 -5.33
C ALA A 12 -8.99 6.76 -5.31
N ALA A 13 -8.52 5.52 -5.27
CA ALA A 13 -7.11 5.16 -5.42
C ALA A 13 -6.55 5.66 -6.76
N SER A 14 -7.29 5.46 -7.85
CA SER A 14 -6.92 5.99 -9.17
C SER A 14 -6.78 7.51 -9.18
N ARG A 15 -7.70 8.25 -8.53
CA ARG A 15 -7.57 9.71 -8.37
C ARG A 15 -6.34 10.10 -7.55
N LEU A 16 -6.04 9.38 -6.46
CA LEU A 16 -4.84 9.65 -5.67
C LEU A 16 -3.56 9.42 -6.47
N GLU A 17 -3.50 8.39 -7.32
CA GLU A 17 -2.32 8.11 -8.15
C GLU A 17 -2.00 9.25 -9.14
N THR A 18 -3.00 9.98 -9.64
CA THR A 18 -2.77 11.11 -10.55
C THR A 18 -2.24 12.38 -9.88
N THR A 19 -2.30 12.47 -8.54
CA THR A 19 -1.80 13.63 -7.78
C THR A 19 -0.28 13.72 -7.74
N GLY A 20 0.42 12.67 -8.17
CA GLY A 20 1.88 12.55 -8.03
C GLY A 20 2.33 11.96 -6.68
N LEU A 21 1.40 11.56 -5.82
CA LEU A 21 1.67 11.00 -4.49
C LEU A 21 2.66 9.82 -4.54
N MET A 22 2.51 8.89 -5.49
CA MET A 22 3.44 7.76 -5.61
C MET A 22 4.89 8.18 -5.85
N ARG A 23 5.11 9.26 -6.61
CA ARG A 23 6.44 9.81 -6.87
C ARG A 23 7.03 10.40 -5.59
N GLU A 24 6.21 11.11 -4.81
CA GLU A 24 6.61 11.67 -3.52
C GLU A 24 6.95 10.57 -2.51
N MET A 25 6.08 9.58 -2.35
CA MET A 25 6.33 8.42 -1.48
C MET A 25 7.60 7.66 -1.90
N THR A 26 7.82 7.50 -3.21
CA THR A 26 9.07 6.88 -3.73
C THR A 26 10.30 7.74 -3.44
N HIS A 27 10.18 9.07 -3.45
CA HIS A 27 11.24 9.96 -3.05
C HIS A 27 11.56 9.81 -1.55
N ARG A 28 10.53 9.78 -0.69
CA ARG A 28 10.67 9.58 0.75
C ARG A 28 11.39 8.28 1.10
N LEU A 29 11.16 7.19 0.39
CA LEU A 29 11.91 5.93 0.59
C LEU A 29 13.44 6.08 0.45
N ARG A 30 13.94 7.10 -0.27
CA ARG A 30 15.38 7.37 -0.39
C ARG A 30 15.94 8.24 0.71
N CYS A 31 15.09 9.02 1.37
CA CYS A 31 15.50 10.03 2.34
C CYS A 31 15.18 9.62 3.79
N ASP A 32 14.25 8.70 3.98
CA ASP A 32 13.82 8.20 5.29
C ASP A 32 14.12 6.70 5.42
N SER A 33 15.20 6.41 6.15
CA SER A 33 15.64 5.03 6.39
C SER A 33 14.65 4.22 7.24
N GLY A 34 13.89 4.87 8.12
CA GLY A 34 12.88 4.22 8.95
C GLY A 34 11.69 3.77 8.12
N LEU A 35 11.18 4.67 7.27
CA LEU A 35 10.13 4.36 6.31
C LEU A 35 10.56 3.25 5.34
N ALA A 36 11.77 3.34 4.79
CA ALA A 36 12.32 2.33 3.89
C ALA A 36 12.42 0.95 4.54
N ALA A 37 12.89 0.89 5.79
CA ALA A 37 12.97 -0.35 6.56
C ALA A 37 11.56 -0.93 6.84
N ALA A 38 10.59 -0.10 7.20
CA ALA A 38 9.21 -0.54 7.43
C ALA A 38 8.55 -1.07 6.15
N TYR A 39 8.72 -0.36 5.03
CA TYR A 39 8.19 -0.78 3.74
C TYR A 39 8.88 -2.06 3.21
N ARG A 40 10.18 -2.24 3.49
CA ARG A 40 10.90 -3.50 3.20
C ARG A 40 10.35 -4.68 4.01
N ARG A 41 10.07 -4.49 5.31
CA ARG A 41 9.41 -5.54 6.12
C ARG A 41 8.03 -5.91 5.56
N ALA A 42 7.26 -4.92 5.09
CA ALA A 42 5.97 -5.17 4.42
C ALA A 42 6.15 -6.03 3.16
N HIS A 43 7.19 -5.77 2.37
CA HIS A 43 7.54 -6.55 1.17
C HIS A 43 7.96 -7.97 1.51
N GLU A 44 8.81 -8.15 2.51
CA GLU A 44 9.26 -9.46 2.99
C GLU A 44 8.09 -10.31 3.50
N SER A 45 7.18 -9.70 4.27
CA SER A 45 5.95 -10.37 4.72
C SER A 45 5.05 -10.77 3.55
N TYR A 46 4.94 -9.93 2.51
CA TYR A 46 4.18 -10.26 1.31
C TYR A 46 4.78 -11.47 0.59
N LEU A 47 6.10 -11.51 0.42
CA LEU A 47 6.78 -12.63 -0.23
C LEU A 47 6.65 -13.92 0.57
N ALA A 48 6.82 -13.86 1.89
CA ALA A 48 6.70 -15.03 2.75
C ALA A 48 5.31 -15.68 2.63
N GLU A 49 4.25 -14.88 2.62
CA GLU A 49 2.88 -15.40 2.42
C GLU A 49 2.68 -15.98 1.02
N ARG A 50 3.24 -15.31 0.01
CA ARG A 50 3.15 -15.76 -1.38
C ARG A 50 3.85 -17.09 -1.59
N ASP A 51 5.04 -17.25 -1.01
CA ASP A 51 5.87 -18.45 -1.13
C ASP A 51 5.39 -19.60 -0.23
N ALA A 52 4.60 -19.32 0.80
CA ALA A 52 3.93 -20.35 1.60
C ALA A 52 2.92 -21.19 0.79
N ILE A 53 2.43 -20.67 -0.35
CA ILE A 53 1.58 -21.44 -1.27
C ILE A 53 2.43 -22.41 -2.10
N GLU A 54 3.43 -21.86 -2.80
CA GLU A 54 4.41 -22.61 -3.59
C GLU A 54 5.52 -21.63 -4.01
N PRO A 55 6.81 -21.83 -3.71
CA PRO A 55 7.88 -20.88 -4.06
C PRO A 55 7.99 -20.59 -5.57
N LEU A 56 8.10 -19.31 -5.96
CA LEU A 56 8.37 -18.93 -7.37
C LEU A 56 9.85 -18.71 -7.69
N GLY A 57 10.71 -18.77 -6.67
CA GLY A 57 12.14 -18.49 -6.85
C GLY A 57 12.44 -17.04 -7.21
N THR A 58 11.58 -16.09 -6.81
CA THR A 58 11.77 -14.65 -7.04
C THR A 58 11.75 -13.87 -5.72
N SER A 59 12.61 -12.85 -5.61
CA SER A 59 12.61 -11.87 -4.52
C SER A 59 11.81 -10.61 -4.86
N VAL A 60 11.09 -10.62 -5.98
CA VAL A 60 10.35 -9.47 -6.50
C VAL A 60 8.86 -9.72 -6.32
N SER A 61 8.20 -8.81 -5.61
CA SER A 61 6.76 -8.68 -5.67
C SER A 61 6.50 -7.82 -6.90
N ALA A 62 5.64 -8.27 -7.82
CA ALA A 62 5.38 -7.54 -9.05
C ALA A 62 5.07 -6.07 -8.73
N GLY A 63 5.82 -5.09 -9.27
CA GLY A 63 5.54 -3.66 -9.10
C GLY A 63 6.37 -2.90 -8.07
N GLY A 64 7.69 -2.84 -8.23
CA GLY A 64 8.52 -1.76 -7.70
C GLY A 64 9.01 -1.88 -6.24
N MET A 65 8.35 -2.65 -5.38
CA MET A 65 8.83 -2.87 -4.00
C MET A 65 10.19 -3.60 -3.97
N PRO A 66 11.03 -3.36 -2.94
CA PRO A 66 10.82 -2.41 -1.84
C PRO A 66 11.32 -0.99 -2.14
N ASP A 67 12.00 -0.75 -3.26
CA ASP A 67 12.72 0.51 -3.48
C ASP A 67 11.91 1.55 -4.28
N ARG A 68 10.79 1.14 -4.88
CA ARG A 68 9.77 1.99 -5.51
C ARG A 68 8.38 1.66 -5.00
N VAL A 69 7.52 2.66 -5.03
CA VAL A 69 6.12 2.52 -4.60
C VAL A 69 5.33 1.85 -5.72
N LYS A 70 4.64 0.76 -5.36
CA LYS A 70 3.69 0.09 -6.26
C LYS A 70 2.44 0.96 -6.43
N CYS A 71 1.56 0.63 -7.38
CA CYS A 71 0.24 1.26 -7.46
C CYS A 71 -0.45 1.27 -6.08
N LEU A 72 -1.10 2.38 -5.73
CA LEU A 72 -1.76 2.55 -4.44
C LEU A 72 -2.87 1.52 -4.23
N HIS A 73 -3.51 1.07 -5.30
CA HIS A 73 -4.52 0.01 -5.27
C HIS A 73 -4.08 -1.21 -4.45
N VAL A 74 -2.88 -1.73 -4.69
CA VAL A 74 -2.41 -2.92 -3.97
C VAL A 74 -1.93 -2.59 -2.56
N LEU A 75 -1.40 -1.39 -2.31
CA LEU A 75 -0.92 -1.01 -0.99
C LEU A 75 -2.11 -0.79 -0.06
N ILE A 76 -3.17 -0.16 -0.56
CA ILE A 76 -4.47 -0.05 0.12
C ILE A 76 -5.03 -1.44 0.39
N ALA A 77 -5.11 -2.31 -0.63
CA ALA A 77 -5.63 -3.66 -0.46
C ALA A 77 -4.82 -4.49 0.56
N HIS A 78 -3.49 -4.37 0.53
CA HIS A 78 -2.59 -5.04 1.47
C HIS A 78 -2.83 -4.54 2.90
N SER A 79 -2.93 -3.23 3.10
CA SER A 79 -3.13 -2.63 4.42
C SER A 79 -4.50 -3.00 4.99
N LEU A 80 -5.56 -2.90 4.19
CA LEU A 80 -6.91 -3.34 4.58
C LEU A 80 -6.97 -4.83 4.94
N ALA A 81 -6.17 -5.68 4.28
CA ALA A 81 -6.13 -7.12 4.56
C ALA A 81 -5.29 -7.48 5.79
N LYS A 82 -4.23 -6.71 6.08
CA LYS A 82 -3.27 -6.99 7.16
C LYS A 82 -3.52 -6.24 8.44
N GLY A 83 -4.23 -5.12 8.37
CA GLY A 83 -4.36 -4.15 9.44
C GLY A 83 -3.28 -3.07 9.37
N ALA A 84 -3.56 -1.97 10.08
CA ALA A 84 -2.71 -0.80 10.17
C ALA A 84 -1.33 -1.12 10.78
N GLY A 85 -0.31 -0.39 10.32
CA GLY A 85 1.08 -0.50 10.78
C GLY A 85 1.91 -1.55 10.02
N VAL A 86 1.29 -2.36 9.17
CA VAL A 86 2.01 -3.38 8.38
C VAL A 86 2.64 -2.78 7.14
N ASN A 87 1.95 -1.87 6.45
CA ASN A 87 2.44 -1.24 5.23
C ASN A 87 2.25 0.28 5.32
N PRO A 88 3.27 1.03 5.77
CA PRO A 88 3.11 2.44 6.14
C PRO A 88 2.61 3.34 4.99
N LEU A 89 3.02 3.05 3.75
CA LEU A 89 2.57 3.81 2.58
C LEU A 89 1.15 3.43 2.14
N GLY A 90 0.75 2.19 2.40
CA GLY A 90 -0.63 1.77 2.20
C GLY A 90 -1.55 2.34 3.27
N ASP A 91 -1.12 2.38 4.53
CA ASP A 91 -1.84 3.01 5.64
C ASP A 91 -2.07 4.50 5.37
N GLU A 92 -1.03 5.22 4.94
CA GLU A 92 -1.13 6.63 4.53
C GLU A 92 -2.15 6.82 3.40
N ALA A 93 -2.15 5.93 2.40
CA ALA A 93 -3.13 5.98 1.31
C ALA A 93 -4.56 5.69 1.81
N VAL A 94 -4.75 4.75 2.74
CA VAL A 94 -6.06 4.46 3.35
C VAL A 94 -6.55 5.66 4.16
N ALA A 95 -5.67 6.34 4.90
CA ALA A 95 -6.02 7.54 5.64
C ALA A 95 -6.48 8.68 4.72
N LEU A 96 -5.81 8.88 3.59
CA LEU A 96 -6.22 9.84 2.56
C LEU A 96 -7.58 9.47 1.96
N LEU A 97 -7.83 8.19 1.70
CA LEU A 97 -9.14 7.73 1.24
C LEU A 97 -10.24 7.93 2.29
N ALA A 98 -9.96 7.73 3.57
CA ALA A 98 -10.93 7.97 4.63
C ALA A 98 -11.37 9.45 4.71
N ALA A 99 -10.52 10.37 4.24
CA ALA A 99 -10.83 11.79 4.13
C ALA A 99 -11.52 12.17 2.80
N ASP A 100 -11.56 11.29 1.80
CA ASP A 100 -12.27 11.53 0.53
C ASP A 100 -13.80 11.43 0.78
N PRO A 101 -14.58 12.50 0.53
CA PRO A 101 -16.03 12.47 0.67
C PRO A 101 -16.69 11.33 -0.12
N ALA A 102 -16.11 10.93 -1.26
CA ALA A 102 -16.62 9.83 -2.06
C ALA A 102 -16.49 8.46 -1.38
N ALA A 103 -15.55 8.31 -0.43
CA ALA A 103 -15.34 7.09 0.34
C ALA A 103 -15.87 7.18 1.79
N ALA A 104 -16.62 8.24 2.11
CA ALA A 104 -17.21 8.43 3.43
C ALA A 104 -18.06 7.22 3.85
N GLY A 105 -17.83 6.74 5.08
CA GLY A 105 -18.54 5.57 5.63
C GLY A 105 -18.02 4.21 5.18
N LEU A 106 -17.09 4.14 4.23
CA LEU A 106 -16.45 2.88 3.82
C LEU A 106 -15.21 2.53 4.64
N ILE A 107 -14.49 3.55 5.12
CA ILE A 107 -13.27 3.42 5.91
C ILE A 107 -13.43 4.19 7.22
N VAL A 108 -13.19 3.52 8.35
CA VAL A 108 -13.10 4.19 9.66
C VAL A 108 -11.71 4.80 9.77
N GLY A 109 -11.58 6.12 9.66
CA GLY A 109 -10.29 6.80 9.52
C GLY A 109 -9.40 6.82 10.77
N GLU A 110 -9.97 6.67 11.98
CA GLU A 110 -9.21 6.79 13.24
C GLU A 110 -8.12 5.73 13.42
N GLN A 111 -8.26 4.58 12.74
CA GLN A 111 -7.35 3.44 12.85
C GLN A 111 -6.13 3.52 11.89
N TRP A 112 -6.07 4.52 11.00
CA TRP A 112 -5.07 4.60 9.92
C TRP A 112 -4.11 5.80 10.02
N ARG A 113 -4.05 6.46 11.19
CA ARG A 113 -3.15 7.62 11.43
C ARG A 113 -1.72 7.21 11.76
#